data_AF-A0A7J9TFV9-F1
#
_entry.id   AF-A0A7J9TFV9-F1
#
_cell.length_a   1.000
_cell.length_b   1.000
_cell.length_c   1.000
_cell.angle_alpha   90.00
_cell.angle_beta   90.00
_cell.angle_gamma   90.00
#
_symmetry.space_group_name_H-M   'P 1'
#
loop_
_entity.id
_entity.type
_entity.pdbx_description
1 polymer ?
#
loop_
_entity_poly.entity_id
_entity_poly.type
_entity_poly.pdbx_seq_one_letter_code
_entity_poly.pdbx_strand_id
1 'polypeptide(L)'
;MNIWLKSIRNLVELKEWWKVLGLKLLGHYRYYGMSGNIRWLQNFYYQTVSLAFKWINRRSQRKSHNWDQFNRFIQFNPLPKPKIYHSLYNLKP
;
A
#
# COMPACT_ATOMS: atom_id res chain seq x y z
N MET A 1 4.76 -6.27 -5.58
CA MET A 1 3.63 -6.17 -4.63
C MET A 1 2.64 -7.34 -4.75
N ASN A 2 2.03 -7.56 -5.93
CA ASN A 2 1.01 -8.59 -6.13
C ASN A 2 1.44 -10.01 -5.69
N ILE A 3 2.64 -10.45 -6.06
CA ILE A 3 3.19 -11.77 -5.69
C ILE A 3 3.26 -11.93 -4.17
N TRP A 4 3.77 -10.92 -3.47
CA TRP A 4 3.88 -10.93 -2.02
C TRP A 4 2.52 -10.93 -1.32
N LEU A 5 1.56 -10.12 -1.77
CA LEU A 5 0.19 -10.15 -1.24
C LEU A 5 -0.46 -11.52 -1.46
N LYS A 6 -0.23 -12.12 -2.64
CA LYS A 6 -0.69 -13.48 -2.92
C LYS A 6 -0.08 -14.47 -1.94
N SER A 7 1.22 -14.44 -1.67
CA SER A 7 1.83 -15.44 -0.77
C SER A 7 1.37 -15.27 0.68
N ILE A 8 1.21 -14.05 1.18
CA ILE A 8 0.96 -13.80 2.60
C ILE A 8 -0.52 -13.93 3.02
N ARG A 9 -1.47 -13.77 2.07
CA ARG A 9 -2.91 -13.60 2.35
C ARG A 9 -3.57 -14.67 3.25
N ASN A 10 -3.04 -15.89 3.23
CA ASN A 10 -3.56 -17.05 3.96
C ASN A 10 -2.59 -17.55 5.04
N LEU A 11 -1.37 -17.02 5.10
CA LEU A 11 -0.34 -17.47 6.03
C LEU A 11 -0.34 -16.67 7.33
N VAL A 12 -0.78 -15.42 7.25
CA VAL A 12 -0.74 -14.47 8.36
C VAL A 12 -2.09 -13.74 8.44
N GLU A 13 -2.50 -13.38 9.65
CA GLU A 13 -3.70 -12.59 9.86
C GLU A 13 -3.63 -11.22 9.18
N LEU A 14 -4.79 -10.71 8.75
CA LEU A 14 -4.89 -9.41 8.07
C LEU A 14 -4.21 -8.29 8.85
N LYS A 15 -4.45 -8.19 10.15
CA LYS A 15 -3.88 -7.14 11.01
C LYS A 15 -2.35 -7.12 10.94
N GLU A 16 -1.72 -8.28 10.92
CA GLU A 16 -0.26 -8.38 10.97
C GLU A 16 0.37 -8.12 9.59
N TRP A 17 -0.11 -8.75 8.51
CA TRP A 17 0.46 -8.45 7.19
C TRP A 17 0.11 -7.04 6.70
N TRP A 18 -0.97 -6.42 7.19
CA TRP A 18 -1.30 -5.03 6.90
C TRP A 18 -0.24 -4.06 7.44
N LYS A 19 0.28 -4.29 8.66
CA LYS A 19 1.41 -3.53 9.21
C LYS A 19 2.65 -3.66 8.32
N VAL A 20 2.96 -4.90 7.89
CA VAL A 20 4.09 -5.17 6.99
C VAL A 20 3.90 -4.49 5.63
N LEU A 21 2.68 -4.46 5.10
CA LEU A 21 2.36 -3.72 3.89
C LEU A 21 2.67 -2.23 4.06
N GLY A 22 2.29 -1.65 5.20
CA GLY A 22 2.63 -0.28 5.55
C GLY A 22 4.15 -0.02 5.54
N LEU A 23 4.93 -0.90 6.17
CA LEU A 23 6.40 -0.81 6.16
C LEU A 23 6.99 -0.91 4.74
N LYS A 24 6.45 -1.79 3.89
CA LYS A 24 6.87 -1.92 2.49
C LYS A 24 6.60 -0.65 1.69
N LEU A 25 5.41 -0.05 1.88
CA LEU A 25 5.06 1.22 1.24
C LEU A 25 5.99 2.34 1.72
N LEU A 26 6.21 2.44 3.03
CA LEU A 26 7.11 3.44 3.62
C LEU A 26 8.53 3.30 3.07
N GLY A 27 9.07 2.09 3.00
CA GLY A 27 10.39 1.83 2.43
C GLY A 27 10.45 2.22 0.95
N HIS A 28 9.42 1.88 0.16
CA HIS A 28 9.33 2.27 -1.24
C HIS A 28 9.31 3.79 -1.41
N TYR A 29 8.56 4.53 -0.58
CA TYR A 29 8.52 5.99 -0.66
C TYR A 29 9.82 6.63 -0.21
N ARG A 30 10.49 6.10 0.81
CA ARG A 30 11.81 6.61 1.23
C ARG A 30 12.87 6.45 0.14
N TYR A 31 12.80 5.36 -0.63
CA TYR A 31 13.75 5.09 -1.71
C TYR A 31 13.43 5.89 -2.98
N TYR A 32 12.18 5.85 -3.44
CA TYR A 32 11.75 6.45 -4.71
C TYR A 32 11.14 7.85 -4.58
N GLY A 33 11.08 8.40 -3.36
CA GLY A 33 10.47 9.67 -2.98
C GLY A 33 11.18 10.91 -3.50
N MET A 34 11.62 10.93 -4.75
CA MET A 34 12.27 12.09 -5.36
C MET A 34 11.25 13.05 -5.98
N SER A 35 11.56 14.35 -5.97
CA SER A 35 10.80 15.34 -6.73
C SER A 35 10.71 14.94 -8.22
N GLY A 36 9.54 15.09 -8.82
CA GLY A 36 9.24 14.59 -10.18
C GLY A 36 8.66 13.16 -10.22
N ASN A 37 8.85 12.36 -9.16
CA ASN A 37 8.34 10.98 -9.13
C ASN A 37 6.98 10.82 -8.43
N ILE A 38 6.41 11.90 -7.88
CA ILE A 38 5.21 11.82 -7.02
C ILE A 38 4.00 11.16 -7.70
N ARG A 39 3.80 11.39 -9.01
CA ARG A 39 2.71 10.80 -9.79
C ARG A 39 2.81 9.27 -9.84
N TRP A 40 4.02 8.73 -10.00
CA TRP A 40 4.24 7.29 -10.01
C TRP A 40 4.06 6.67 -8.63
N LEU A 41 4.47 7.36 -7.57
CA LEU A 41 4.25 6.91 -6.19
C LEU A 41 2.75 6.86 -5.84
N GLN A 42 1.97 7.85 -6.30
CA GLN A 42 0.52 7.86 -6.19
C GLN A 42 -0.11 6.68 -6.94
N ASN A 43 0.28 6.47 -8.20
CA ASN A 43 -0.21 5.31 -8.96
C ASN A 43 0.14 3.99 -8.25
N PHE A 44 1.37 3.84 -7.75
CA PHE A 44 1.79 2.68 -7.01
C PHE A 44 0.96 2.45 -5.73
N TYR A 45 0.64 3.51 -5.00
CA TYR A 45 -0.27 3.46 -3.85
C TYR A 45 -1.64 2.93 -4.25
N TYR A 46 -2.29 3.53 -5.26
CA TYR A 46 -3.62 3.12 -5.72
C TYR A 46 -3.64 1.65 -6.19
N GLN A 47 -2.65 1.24 -6.97
CA GLN A 47 -2.53 -0.15 -7.43
C GLN A 47 -2.34 -1.10 -6.25
N THR A 48 -1.52 -0.73 -5.27
CA THR A 48 -1.29 -1.53 -4.07
C THR A 48 -2.56 -1.68 -3.22
N VAL A 49 -3.31 -0.60 -3.01
CA VAL A 49 -4.58 -0.60 -2.28
C VAL A 49 -5.62 -1.50 -2.98
N SER A 50 -5.76 -1.38 -4.31
CA SER A 50 -6.64 -2.22 -5.10
C SER A 50 -6.25 -3.70 -5.07
N LEU A 51 -4.94 -4.00 -5.10
CA LEU A 51 -4.45 -5.37 -4.92
C LEU A 51 -4.73 -5.91 -3.51
N ALA A 52 -4.61 -5.07 -2.48
CA ALA A 52 -4.91 -5.46 -1.12
C ALA A 52 -6.41 -5.80 -0.97
N PHE A 53 -7.31 -4.95 -1.49
CA PHE A 53 -8.75 -5.24 -1.57
C PHE A 53 -9.03 -6.59 -2.25
N LYS A 54 -8.40 -6.82 -3.41
CA LYS A 54 -8.53 -8.06 -4.17
C LYS A 54 -8.14 -9.28 -3.35
N TRP A 55 -7.00 -9.24 -2.66
CA TRP A 55 -6.49 -10.40 -1.92
C TRP A 55 -7.19 -10.62 -0.58
N ILE A 56 -7.65 -9.56 0.09
CA ILE A 56 -8.52 -9.65 1.27
C ILE A 56 -9.82 -10.40 0.92
N ASN A 57 -10.42 -10.08 -0.23
CA ASN A 57 -11.65 -10.76 -0.68
C ASN A 57 -11.43 -12.17 -1.26
N ARG A 58 -10.18 -12.60 -1.41
CA ARG A 58 -9.80 -13.94 -1.93
C ARG A 58 -9.18 -14.84 -0.85
N ARG A 59 -9.25 -14.43 0.42
CA ARG A 59 -8.74 -15.21 1.56
C ARG A 59 -9.75 -16.23 2.10
N SER A 60 -11.04 -16.08 1.79
CA SER A 60 -12.10 -16.96 2.29
C SER A 60 -13.13 -17.27 1.18
N GLN A 61 -13.87 -18.37 1.33
CA GLN A 61 -15.00 -18.73 0.45
C GLN A 61 -16.16 -17.71 0.52
N ARG A 62 -16.16 -16.77 1.48
CA ARG A 62 -17.10 -15.64 1.57
C ARG A 62 -16.49 -14.37 0.99
N LYS A 63 -17.26 -13.65 0.15
CA LYS A 63 -16.98 -12.23 -0.20
C LYS A 63 -17.08 -11.41 1.10
N SER A 64 -15.96 -11.02 1.68
CA SER A 64 -15.91 -10.45 3.03
C SER A 64 -16.08 -8.94 3.07
N HIS A 65 -15.68 -8.20 2.03
CA HIS A 65 -15.78 -6.75 1.99
C HIS A 65 -16.21 -6.20 0.63
N ASN A 66 -17.26 -5.38 0.61
CA ASN A 66 -17.51 -4.46 -0.50
C ASN A 66 -16.55 -3.24 -0.41
N TRP A 67 -16.49 -2.43 -1.47
CA TRP A 67 -15.60 -1.28 -1.53
C TRP A 67 -15.83 -0.27 -0.40
N ASP A 68 -17.08 -0.02 0.00
CA ASP A 68 -17.39 0.93 1.08
C ASP A 68 -16.90 0.46 2.45
N GLN A 69 -17.08 -0.82 2.76
CA GLN A 69 -16.55 -1.44 3.96
C GLN A 69 -15.02 -1.41 3.97
N PHE A 70 -14.40 -1.65 2.81
CA PHE A 70 -12.95 -1.56 2.68
C PHE A 70 -12.44 -0.12 2.82
N ASN A 71 -13.15 0.87 2.28
CA ASN A 71 -12.82 2.28 2.46
C ASN A 71 -12.87 2.68 3.94
N ARG A 72 -13.92 2.25 4.67
CA ARG A 72 -13.99 2.43 6.13
C ARG A 72 -12.81 1.74 6.83
N PHE A 73 -12.49 0.50 6.44
CA PHE A 73 -11.34 -0.21 7.00
C PHE A 73 -10.02 0.56 6.82
N ILE A 74 -9.77 1.12 5.63
CA ILE A 74 -8.57 1.95 5.38
C ILE A 74 -8.58 3.24 6.19
N GLN A 75 -9.75 3.85 6.41
CA GLN A 75 -9.84 5.05 7.25
C GLN A 75 -9.39 4.76 8.69
N PHE A 76 -9.78 3.62 9.26
CA PHE A 76 -9.35 3.20 10.59
C PHE A 76 -7.93 2.60 10.62
N ASN A 77 -7.45 2.06 9.51
CA ASN A 77 -6.15 1.39 9.38
C ASN A 77 -5.35 2.00 8.22
N PRO A 78 -4.98 3.29 8.30
CA PRO A 78 -4.39 4.00 7.17
C PRO A 78 -3.03 3.41 6.80
N LEU A 79 -2.84 3.17 5.50
CA LEU A 79 -1.53 2.91 4.94
C LEU A 79 -0.77 4.24 4.76
N PRO A 80 0.57 4.22 4.83
CA PRO A 80 1.37 5.40 4.53
C PRO A 80 1.01 5.94 3.15
N LYS A 81 0.82 7.25 3.05
CA LYS A 81 0.59 7.93 1.77
C LYS A 81 1.93 8.29 1.12
N PRO A 82 1.98 8.32 -0.22
CA PRO A 82 3.18 8.74 -0.94
C PRO A 82 3.55 10.18 -0.57
N LYS A 83 4.85 10.40 -0.32
CA LYS A 83 5.43 11.70 0.02
C LYS A 83 6.78 11.84 -0.68
N ILE A 84 7.16 13.08 -1.00
CA ILE A 84 8.51 13.40 -1.47
C ILE A 84 9.44 13.48 -0.25
N TYR A 85 10.50 12.69 -0.27
CA TYR A 85 11.56 12.62 0.73
C TYR A 85 12.84 13.33 0.27
N HIS A 86 13.10 13.35 -1.04
CA HIS A 86 14.31 13.91 -1.65
C HIS A 86 13.92 14.98 -2.66
N SER A 87 14.32 16.23 -2.43
CA SER A 87 14.10 17.33 -3.37
C SER A 87 15.33 17.50 -4.26
N LEU A 88 15.17 17.31 -5.57
CA LEU A 88 16.22 17.58 -6.56
C LEU A 88 16.46 19.09 -6.73
N TYR A 89 15.47 19.93 -6.42
CA TYR A 89 15.56 21.39 -6.55
C TYR A 89 16.34 22.06 -5.42
N ASN A 90 16.64 21.33 -4.33
CA ASN A 90 17.39 21.84 -3.19
C ASN A 90 18.87 21.45 -3.21
N LEU A 91 19.30 20.74 -4.27
CA LEU A 91 20.71 20.47 -4.51
C LEU A 91 21.33 21.74 -5.09
N LYS A 92 21.73 22.68 -4.20
CA LYS A 92 22.71 23.69 -4.59
C LYS A 92 24.04 22.98 -4.87
N PRO A 93 24.74 23.30 -5.97
CA PRO A 93 26.03 22.70 -6.30
C PRO A 93 27.08 22.96 -5.22
#